data_AF-A0A3E1EH61-F1
#
_entry.id   AF-A0A3E1EH61-F1
#
_cell.length_a   1.000
_cell.length_b   1.000
_cell.length_c   1.000
_cell.angle_alpha   90.00
_cell.angle_beta   90.00
_cell.angle_gamma   90.00
#
_symmetry.space_group_name_H-M   'P 1'
#
loop_
_entity.id
_entity.type
_entity.pdbx_description
1 polymer ?
#
loop_
_entity_poly.entity_id
_entity_poly.type
_entity_poly.pdbx_seq_one_letter_code
_entity_poly.pdbx_strand_id
1 'polypeptide(L)'
;MRRLITGVATVVTWGIAAMDACGQTAGVQGEAGAKPKVKSEAEKAVEKAEMQKAMEKAAADQERVLKGAVAVGREWMKAVEAGDYGKGMKRWGYQAFERHAEGDVVATLKGQTAELGRLKSALLLEDRSLVDLSGPPEKPGSYVTLRWFSRYERRAQREYLVVHEPVKDGDGPRILGLRREELPMGKEGAVELAADIGHAVMLRLRELPEAVWRPYVLEAEAIATGMKLVLPPLPGDPGPEQRDKAGAAVVEYLMDGINPLLEKLDDAGGRREARMVLTSFALLIAYKPGEELVERLGAVIGADGAKSGLPAGLWQPVVKAVVDKEPAARVYELVQTMVSDVALHLRTEERDRVLAGSARELLDKAFANMAGLKSYEVKAEFRAGEKTAWMEAAMTLEAAEVKLTGFDGAKQARLAGKQGFWVSGDEGKTWVEDGDRETAAGLLRTLTSPVDPGFKVTSQHEFTVEGEEVVNGERLVRVRSREATPEAPLDYWVLMSKSGPVIRRAVVVLSFGNVPALAELVYTKLGKPVVITQLEEVPAAGSVPGGGGR
;
A
#
# COMPACT_ATOMS: atom_id res chain seq x y z
N MET A 1 20.88 69.02 14.17
CA MET A 1 21.41 69.06 12.79
C MET A 1 21.49 67.60 12.32
N ARG A 2 20.75 67.17 11.28
CA ARG A 2 21.04 67.29 9.83
C ARG A 2 22.40 66.72 9.40
N ARG A 3 22.32 65.62 8.60
CA ARG A 3 23.30 65.01 7.67
C ARG A 3 24.51 64.23 8.23
N LEU A 4 24.55 62.91 7.97
CA LEU A 4 25.29 62.20 6.90
C LEU A 4 24.54 60.84 6.66
N ILE A 5 24.21 60.29 5.47
CA ILE A 5 24.85 60.14 4.14
C ILE A 5 25.86 58.96 4.11
N THR A 6 25.84 57.91 3.25
CA THR A 6 24.90 57.26 2.26
C THR A 6 25.57 55.92 1.83
N GLY A 7 24.94 54.81 1.38
CA GLY A 7 23.52 54.43 1.24
C GLY A 7 23.17 53.71 -0.10
N VAL A 8 23.40 52.38 -0.21
CA VAL A 8 23.14 51.43 -1.35
C VAL A 8 23.86 51.72 -2.69
N ALA A 9 24.56 50.72 -3.25
CA ALA A 9 25.01 50.67 -4.66
C ALA A 9 25.26 49.23 -5.14
N THR A 10 25.23 49.02 -6.47
CA THR A 10 25.09 47.72 -7.15
C THR A 10 25.95 47.68 -8.44
N VAL A 11 26.56 46.51 -8.76
CA VAL A 11 27.02 46.01 -10.10
C VAL A 11 27.91 46.88 -11.03
N VAL A 12 28.99 46.26 -11.57
CA VAL A 12 29.47 46.38 -12.99
C VAL A 12 30.06 45.01 -13.43
N THR A 13 29.45 44.22 -14.35
CA THR A 13 29.59 44.13 -15.85
C THR A 13 30.94 43.51 -16.31
N TRP A 14 31.11 42.60 -17.29
CA TRP A 14 30.52 42.29 -18.63
C TRP A 14 30.55 40.77 -18.97
N GLY A 15 29.85 40.19 -19.96
CA GLY A 15 28.92 40.70 -21.00
C GLY A 15 28.08 39.56 -21.65
N ILE A 16 26.87 39.80 -22.21
CA ILE A 16 26.56 40.13 -23.64
C ILE A 16 26.76 38.91 -24.58
N ALA A 17 25.81 38.39 -25.40
CA ALA A 17 24.39 38.68 -25.71
C ALA A 17 23.72 37.35 -26.22
N ALA A 18 22.44 37.20 -26.59
CA ALA A 18 21.35 38.16 -26.85
C ALA A 18 19.97 37.48 -26.61
N MET A 19 19.08 38.15 -25.89
CA MET A 19 17.62 37.96 -26.00
C MET A 19 16.95 39.29 -25.62
N ASP A 20 16.69 40.14 -26.62
CA ASP A 20 15.55 41.07 -26.55
C ASP A 20 15.23 41.63 -27.95
N ALA A 21 14.12 41.16 -28.53
CA ALA A 21 13.44 41.82 -29.64
C ALA A 21 12.01 41.29 -29.78
N CYS A 22 11.04 42.16 -29.49
CA CYS A 22 9.66 42.14 -30.00
C CYS A 22 8.77 40.94 -29.65
N GLY A 23 8.11 41.04 -28.49
CA GLY A 23 6.70 40.71 -28.40
C GLY A 23 5.84 41.94 -28.73
N GLN A 24 5.26 42.03 -29.93
CA GLN A 24 4.09 42.89 -30.18
C GLN A 24 3.23 42.34 -31.34
N THR A 25 1.95 42.66 -31.29
CA THR A 25 0.84 42.04 -32.04
C THR A 25 0.70 42.52 -33.49
N ALA A 26 0.40 41.58 -34.42
CA ALA A 26 -0.66 41.63 -35.45
C ALA A 26 -0.27 40.83 -36.72
N GLY A 27 -1.24 40.18 -37.36
CA GLY A 27 -1.07 39.64 -38.73
C GLY A 27 -1.72 38.27 -38.97
N VAL A 28 -2.88 38.27 -39.64
CA VAL A 28 -3.48 37.07 -40.25
C VAL A 28 -3.06 37.03 -41.71
N GLN A 29 -2.34 35.98 -42.15
CA GLN A 29 -2.38 35.39 -43.52
C GLN A 29 -1.33 34.28 -43.73
N GLY A 30 -1.72 33.21 -44.44
CA GLY A 30 -0.92 32.64 -45.54
C GLY A 30 0.20 31.60 -45.30
N GLU A 31 -0.11 30.35 -45.66
CA GLU A 31 0.71 29.43 -46.49
C GLU A 31 1.86 28.53 -45.95
N ALA A 32 2.04 27.46 -46.74
CA ALA A 32 3.22 26.60 -46.96
C ALA A 32 3.61 25.54 -45.88
N GLY A 33 3.36 24.27 -46.21
CA GLY A 33 3.81 23.12 -45.43
C GLY A 33 5.30 22.79 -45.63
N ALA A 34 6.05 22.66 -44.53
CA ALA A 34 7.44 22.23 -44.54
C ALA A 34 7.57 20.71 -44.77
N LYS A 35 8.35 20.31 -45.79
CA LYS A 35 8.73 18.90 -45.98
C LYS A 35 9.76 18.47 -44.93
N PRO A 36 9.70 17.23 -44.40
CA PRO A 36 10.66 16.75 -43.42
C PRO A 36 12.08 16.66 -44.01
N LYS A 37 13.08 17.10 -43.25
CA LYS A 37 14.51 16.92 -43.60
C LYS A 37 14.86 15.43 -43.57
N VAL A 38 15.44 14.94 -44.66
CA VAL A 38 15.96 13.58 -44.76
C VAL A 38 17.31 13.52 -44.04
N LYS A 39 17.41 12.75 -42.94
CA LYS A 39 18.71 12.47 -42.28
C LYS A 39 19.68 11.83 -43.28
N SER A 40 20.93 12.28 -43.25
CA SER A 40 22.03 11.72 -44.04
C SER A 40 22.32 10.26 -43.66
N GLU A 41 22.99 9.53 -44.56
CA GLU A 41 23.35 8.12 -44.29
C GLU A 41 24.36 7.98 -43.14
N ALA A 42 25.23 8.97 -42.95
CA ALA A 42 26.15 9.02 -41.82
C ALA A 42 25.41 9.13 -40.48
N GLU A 43 24.41 10.01 -40.37
CA GLU A 43 23.58 10.14 -39.16
C GLU A 43 22.82 8.84 -38.85
N LYS A 44 22.28 8.16 -39.88
CA LYS A 44 21.61 6.86 -39.73
C LYS A 44 22.57 5.75 -39.27
N ALA A 45 23.82 5.78 -39.71
CA ALA A 45 24.83 4.82 -39.30
C ALA A 45 25.24 4.99 -37.83
N VAL A 46 25.39 6.25 -37.37
CA VAL A 46 25.65 6.57 -35.96
C VAL A 46 24.47 6.16 -35.08
N GLU A 47 23.24 6.55 -35.44
CA GLU A 47 22.00 6.20 -34.72
C GLU A 47 21.83 4.67 -34.58
N LYS A 48 22.18 3.91 -35.62
CA LYS A 48 22.19 2.43 -35.57
C LYS A 48 23.27 1.87 -34.65
N ALA A 49 24.47 2.44 -34.63
CA ALA A 49 25.57 1.99 -33.76
C ALA A 49 25.29 2.29 -32.28
N GLU A 50 24.70 3.45 -31.98
CA GLU A 50 24.28 3.81 -30.62
C GLU A 50 23.13 2.90 -30.13
N MET A 51 22.14 2.62 -31.00
CA MET A 51 21.06 1.69 -30.70
C MET A 51 21.58 0.27 -30.42
N GLN A 52 22.51 -0.25 -31.22
CA GLN A 52 23.14 -1.57 -30.99
C GLN A 52 23.86 -1.62 -29.64
N LYS A 53 24.66 -0.59 -29.31
CA LYS A 53 25.38 -0.50 -28.04
C LYS A 53 24.42 -0.38 -26.84
N ALA A 54 23.27 0.28 -27.01
CA ALA A 54 22.22 0.33 -26.00
C ALA A 54 21.56 -1.05 -25.78
N MET A 55 21.30 -1.80 -26.86
CA MET A 55 20.76 -3.18 -26.76
C MET A 55 21.73 -4.13 -26.07
N GLU A 56 23.03 -4.08 -26.40
CA GLU A 56 24.06 -4.90 -25.76
C GLU A 56 24.20 -4.58 -24.26
N LYS A 57 24.16 -3.30 -23.89
CA LYS A 57 24.12 -2.89 -22.47
C LYS A 57 22.88 -3.44 -21.77
N ALA A 58 21.69 -3.27 -22.36
CA ALA A 58 20.43 -3.74 -21.79
C ALA A 58 20.41 -5.27 -21.58
N ALA A 59 20.95 -6.05 -22.54
CA ALA A 59 21.08 -7.49 -22.41
C ALA A 59 22.03 -7.90 -21.26
N ALA A 60 23.18 -7.23 -21.13
CA ALA A 60 24.13 -7.47 -20.05
C ALA A 60 23.56 -7.10 -18.67
N ASP A 61 22.81 -6.00 -18.58
CA ASP A 61 22.12 -5.59 -17.36
C ASP A 61 21.00 -6.58 -16.98
N GLN A 62 20.23 -7.08 -17.95
CA GLN A 62 19.22 -8.12 -17.73
C GLN A 62 19.85 -9.44 -17.23
N GLU A 63 20.97 -9.87 -17.83
CA GLU A 63 21.70 -11.07 -17.39
C GLU A 63 22.25 -10.91 -15.95
N ARG A 64 22.76 -9.72 -15.62
CA ARG A 64 23.23 -9.36 -14.28
C ARG A 64 22.12 -9.42 -13.23
N VAL A 65 20.92 -8.91 -13.56
CA VAL A 65 19.73 -8.99 -12.70
C VAL A 65 19.30 -10.45 -12.49
N LEU A 66 19.22 -11.25 -13.56
CA LEU A 66 18.85 -12.67 -13.48
C LEU A 66 19.82 -13.48 -12.62
N LYS A 67 21.14 -13.29 -12.81
CA LYS A 67 22.17 -13.93 -11.96
C LYS A 67 22.05 -13.52 -10.49
N GLY A 68 21.69 -12.27 -10.22
CA GLY A 68 21.37 -11.77 -8.88
C GLY A 68 20.18 -12.51 -8.26
N ALA A 69 19.03 -12.53 -8.94
CA ALA A 69 17.80 -13.17 -8.47
C ALA A 69 17.99 -14.66 -8.17
N VAL A 70 18.71 -15.39 -9.03
CA VAL A 70 19.05 -16.81 -8.83
C VAL A 70 19.91 -17.04 -7.59
N ALA A 71 20.88 -16.16 -7.30
CA ALA A 71 21.72 -16.28 -6.11
C ALA A 71 20.92 -16.08 -4.82
N VAL A 72 20.06 -15.05 -4.76
CA VAL A 72 19.21 -14.79 -3.58
C VAL A 72 18.17 -15.90 -3.40
N GLY A 73 17.64 -16.47 -4.48
CA GLY A 73 16.74 -17.64 -4.44
C GLY A 73 17.38 -18.89 -3.84
N ARG A 74 18.67 -19.17 -4.14
CA ARG A 74 19.41 -20.29 -3.51
C ARG A 74 19.64 -20.09 -2.01
N GLU A 75 19.98 -18.86 -1.60
CA GLU A 75 20.15 -18.55 -0.16
C GLU A 75 18.81 -18.59 0.60
N TRP A 76 17.70 -18.25 -0.06
CA TRP A 76 16.36 -18.44 0.49
C TRP A 76 16.03 -19.91 0.71
N MET A 77 16.28 -20.78 -0.28
CA MET A 77 16.06 -22.23 -0.16
C MET A 77 16.83 -22.83 1.02
N LYS A 78 18.10 -22.46 1.22
CA LYS A 78 18.88 -22.91 2.40
C LYS A 78 18.26 -22.49 3.74
N ALA A 79 17.66 -21.30 3.81
CA ALA A 79 16.99 -20.83 5.03
C ALA A 79 15.68 -21.61 5.27
N VAL A 80 14.94 -21.94 4.21
CA VAL A 80 13.74 -22.78 4.26
C VAL A 80 14.08 -24.22 4.68
N GLU A 81 15.14 -24.82 4.12
CA GLU A 81 15.64 -26.15 4.51
C GLU A 81 16.10 -26.21 5.98
N ALA A 82 16.58 -25.09 6.53
CA ALA A 82 16.95 -24.93 7.93
C ALA A 82 15.76 -24.61 8.88
N GLY A 83 14.53 -24.50 8.35
CA GLY A 83 13.34 -24.13 9.12
C GLY A 83 13.26 -22.64 9.52
N ASP A 84 14.15 -21.78 9.01
CA ASP A 84 14.25 -20.35 9.31
C ASP A 84 13.55 -19.49 8.23
N TYR A 85 12.27 -19.77 8.02
CA TYR A 85 11.41 -19.15 7.00
C TYR A 85 11.39 -17.61 7.10
N GLY A 86 11.42 -17.08 8.33
CA GLY A 86 11.34 -15.64 8.59
C GLY A 86 12.60 -14.86 8.15
N LYS A 87 13.78 -15.46 8.31
CA LYS A 87 15.06 -14.84 7.89
C LYS A 87 15.27 -14.95 6.38
N GLY A 88 14.79 -16.04 5.78
CA GLY A 88 14.67 -16.17 4.32
C GLY A 88 13.85 -15.04 3.70
N MET A 89 12.60 -14.86 4.15
CA MET A 89 11.71 -13.81 3.61
C MET A 89 12.30 -12.40 3.78
N LYS A 90 12.87 -12.08 4.95
CA LYS A 90 13.50 -10.77 5.20
C LYS A 90 14.66 -10.48 4.24
N ARG A 91 15.52 -11.47 3.91
CA ARG A 91 16.63 -11.26 2.97
C ARG A 91 16.15 -11.06 1.53
N TRP A 92 15.22 -11.89 1.06
CA TRP A 92 14.72 -11.84 -0.32
C TRP A 92 13.97 -10.53 -0.59
N GLY A 93 13.11 -10.12 0.34
CA GLY A 93 12.34 -8.87 0.25
C GLY A 93 13.14 -7.57 0.43
N TYR A 94 14.36 -7.61 0.98
CA TYR A 94 15.24 -6.43 1.05
C TYR A 94 16.20 -6.34 -0.14
N GLN A 95 16.90 -7.43 -0.49
CA GLN A 95 17.95 -7.38 -1.52
C GLN A 95 17.41 -7.22 -2.95
N ALA A 96 16.17 -7.62 -3.22
CA ALA A 96 15.51 -7.35 -4.50
C ALA A 96 15.21 -5.85 -4.71
N PHE A 97 15.09 -5.07 -3.62
CA PHE A 97 14.72 -3.65 -3.67
C PHE A 97 15.92 -2.71 -3.52
N GLU A 98 16.90 -3.03 -2.65
CA GLU A 98 18.11 -2.19 -2.50
C GLU A 98 18.89 -2.03 -3.82
N ARG A 99 18.96 -3.07 -4.66
CA ARG A 99 19.66 -3.01 -5.95
C ARG A 99 18.93 -2.25 -7.06
N HIS A 100 17.70 -1.79 -6.83
CA HIS A 100 16.96 -0.92 -7.75
C HIS A 100 16.90 0.54 -7.29
N ALA A 101 17.41 0.87 -6.10
CA ALA A 101 17.49 2.25 -5.61
C ALA A 101 18.73 3.01 -6.15
N GLU A 102 19.74 2.30 -6.67
CA GLU A 102 20.99 2.89 -7.20
C GLU A 102 20.97 3.05 -8.73
N GLY A 103 20.38 4.15 -9.21
CA GLY A 103 20.79 4.83 -10.46
C GLY A 103 20.47 4.19 -11.82
N ASP A 104 19.76 4.97 -12.66
CA ASP A 104 19.65 4.85 -14.12
C ASP A 104 19.07 3.55 -14.73
N VAL A 105 17.83 3.67 -15.24
CA VAL A 105 17.50 3.71 -16.69
C VAL A 105 15.97 3.61 -16.85
N VAL A 106 15.35 4.69 -17.32
CA VAL A 106 13.98 4.66 -17.87
C VAL A 106 14.09 4.95 -19.36
N ALA A 107 14.12 3.88 -20.17
CA ALA A 107 14.19 3.98 -21.63
C ALA A 107 13.32 2.91 -22.31
N THR A 108 12.09 3.31 -22.66
CA THR A 108 11.29 2.83 -23.80
C THR A 108 11.55 1.43 -24.38
N LEU A 109 10.66 0.48 -24.04
CA LEU A 109 10.37 -0.69 -24.88
C LEU A 109 9.06 -0.49 -25.65
N LYS A 110 9.14 0.24 -26.77
CA LYS A 110 8.07 0.27 -27.79
C LYS A 110 8.58 -0.37 -29.08
N GLY A 111 8.25 -1.66 -29.23
CA GLY A 111 8.36 -2.40 -30.48
C GLY A 111 9.70 -3.10 -30.73
N GLN A 112 9.69 -4.44 -30.57
CA GLN A 112 10.25 -5.39 -31.54
C GLN A 112 9.97 -6.83 -31.07
N THR A 113 9.22 -7.56 -31.88
CA THR A 113 9.11 -9.02 -31.85
C THR A 113 9.64 -9.55 -33.17
N ALA A 114 10.66 -10.42 -33.16
CA ALA A 114 10.69 -11.66 -33.95
C ALA A 114 11.95 -12.50 -33.62
N GLU A 115 11.86 -13.79 -33.94
CA GLU A 115 12.97 -14.73 -34.19
C GLU A 115 13.84 -15.22 -33.02
N LEU A 116 13.31 -16.18 -32.24
CA LEU A 116 13.88 -17.55 -32.17
C LEU A 116 12.94 -18.50 -31.39
N GLY A 117 12.55 -19.63 -32.01
CA GLY A 117 11.78 -20.69 -31.35
C GLY A 117 10.25 -20.47 -31.25
N ARG A 118 9.45 -21.43 -31.73
CA ARG A 118 7.98 -21.32 -31.80
C ARG A 118 7.30 -21.43 -30.42
N LEU A 119 6.94 -20.29 -29.82
CA LEU A 119 5.93 -20.20 -28.77
C LEU A 119 4.58 -19.71 -29.36
N LYS A 120 3.62 -20.62 -29.52
CA LYS A 120 2.26 -20.30 -30.01
C LYS A 120 1.37 -19.73 -28.88
N SER A 121 1.58 -18.47 -28.50
CA SER A 121 0.52 -17.56 -27.98
C SER A 121 1.10 -16.22 -27.52
N ALA A 122 1.49 -15.34 -28.46
CA ALA A 122 1.86 -13.97 -28.14
C ALA A 122 0.60 -13.09 -27.96
N LEU A 123 -0.14 -13.30 -26.86
CA LEU A 123 -1.28 -12.47 -26.38
C LEU A 123 -1.73 -12.99 -25.00
N LEU A 124 -0.88 -12.81 -23.97
CA LEU A 124 -1.12 -12.92 -22.51
C LEU A 124 0.22 -13.08 -21.76
N LEU A 125 1.06 -12.04 -21.84
CA LEU A 125 2.24 -11.89 -20.97
C LEU A 125 2.18 -10.55 -20.26
N GLU A 126 1.24 -10.48 -19.32
CA GLU A 126 1.36 -9.63 -18.13
C GLU A 126 2.03 -10.48 -17.05
N ASP A 127 2.86 -9.85 -16.21
CA ASP A 127 3.96 -10.50 -15.49
C ASP A 127 3.56 -11.78 -14.72
N ARG A 128 4.11 -12.91 -15.18
CA ARG A 128 4.00 -14.23 -14.53
C ARG A 128 5.36 -14.88 -14.41
N SER A 129 6.08 -14.59 -13.33
CA SER A 129 7.35 -15.23 -13.01
C SER A 129 7.13 -16.62 -12.40
N LEU A 130 7.00 -17.63 -13.25
CA LEU A 130 7.19 -19.03 -12.84
C LEU A 130 8.69 -19.26 -12.60
N VAL A 131 9.09 -19.36 -11.33
CA VAL A 131 10.46 -19.77 -10.96
C VAL A 131 10.44 -21.26 -10.66
N ASP A 132 10.96 -22.05 -11.59
CA ASP A 132 11.29 -23.45 -11.34
C ASP A 132 12.53 -23.50 -10.43
N LEU A 133 12.37 -24.09 -9.25
CA LEU A 133 13.42 -24.24 -8.23
C LEU A 133 13.94 -25.69 -8.17
N SER A 134 13.79 -26.47 -9.23
CA SER A 134 14.41 -27.79 -9.35
C SER A 134 15.93 -27.70 -9.18
N GLY A 135 16.40 -28.24 -8.06
CA GLY A 135 17.75 -28.77 -7.94
C GLY A 135 17.96 -29.97 -8.88
N PRO A 136 19.14 -30.63 -8.83
CA PRO A 136 19.43 -31.78 -9.69
C PRO A 136 18.34 -32.88 -9.59
N PRO A 137 18.12 -33.64 -10.68
CA PRO A 137 16.81 -34.16 -11.09
C PRO A 137 16.21 -35.33 -10.28
N GLU A 138 16.64 -35.54 -9.04
CA GLU A 138 16.33 -36.75 -8.26
C GLU A 138 15.06 -36.64 -7.38
N LYS A 139 14.38 -35.49 -7.35
CA LYS A 139 13.07 -35.32 -6.70
C LYS A 139 12.13 -34.37 -7.48
N PRO A 140 11.18 -34.88 -8.28
CA PRO A 140 10.13 -34.06 -8.88
C PRO A 140 9.03 -33.73 -7.85
N GLY A 141 8.50 -32.50 -7.86
CA GLY A 141 7.25 -32.17 -7.16
C GLY A 141 7.26 -31.00 -6.17
N SER A 142 7.96 -29.88 -6.46
CA SER A 142 7.83 -28.66 -5.65
C SER A 142 7.90 -27.41 -6.53
N TYR A 143 6.87 -26.57 -6.46
CA TYR A 143 6.80 -25.28 -7.17
C TYR A 143 6.24 -24.20 -6.25
N VAL A 144 6.86 -23.02 -6.25
CA VAL A 144 6.36 -21.84 -5.53
C VAL A 144 5.85 -20.83 -6.56
N THR A 145 4.53 -20.68 -6.67
CA THR A 145 3.93 -19.72 -7.62
C THR A 145 3.79 -18.34 -6.97
N LEU A 146 4.85 -17.53 -7.05
CA LEU A 146 4.78 -16.13 -6.66
C LEU A 146 3.94 -15.34 -7.68
N ARG A 147 2.70 -14.98 -7.31
CA ARG A 147 1.84 -14.11 -8.13
C ARG A 147 2.09 -12.64 -7.80
N TRP A 148 3.05 -12.03 -8.50
CA TRP A 148 3.21 -10.58 -8.50
C TRP A 148 2.27 -9.94 -9.52
N PHE A 149 1.59 -8.86 -9.14
CA PHE A 149 0.78 -8.05 -10.06
C PHE A 149 1.47 -6.69 -10.26
N SER A 150 2.40 -6.64 -11.20
CA SER A 150 3.01 -5.40 -11.65
C SER A 150 2.25 -4.85 -12.86
N ARG A 151 1.94 -3.55 -12.81
CA ARG A 151 2.09 -2.73 -14.02
C ARG A 151 2.64 -1.35 -13.67
N TYR A 152 3.52 -0.89 -14.54
CA TYR A 152 4.22 0.38 -14.41
C TYR A 152 3.25 1.58 -14.47
N GLU A 153 3.69 2.68 -13.84
CA GLU A 153 3.09 4.02 -13.81
C GLU A 153 2.05 4.33 -12.68
N ARG A 154 2.61 4.81 -11.56
CA ARG A 154 2.11 5.95 -10.75
C ARG A 154 0.80 5.80 -9.94
N ARG A 155 0.34 4.60 -9.58
CA ARG A 155 -0.80 4.43 -8.64
C ARG A 155 -0.56 3.36 -7.56
N ALA A 156 -1.38 3.41 -6.51
CA ALA A 156 -1.19 2.65 -5.26
C ALA A 156 -1.19 1.12 -5.49
N GLN A 157 -0.27 0.44 -4.80
CA GLN A 157 -0.04 -0.99 -4.93
C GLN A 157 -1.15 -1.84 -4.29
N ARG A 158 -1.26 -3.11 -4.71
CA ARG A 158 -1.79 -4.22 -3.92
C ARG A 158 -0.78 -5.36 -4.00
N GLU A 159 -0.16 -5.73 -2.89
CA GLU A 159 0.82 -6.81 -2.83
C GLU A 159 0.21 -8.08 -2.22
N TYR A 160 0.08 -9.13 -3.04
CA TYR A 160 -0.27 -10.47 -2.56
C TYR A 160 0.95 -11.38 -2.64
N LEU A 161 1.31 -12.02 -1.52
CA LEU A 161 2.32 -13.07 -1.50
C LEU A 161 1.63 -14.42 -1.34
N VAL A 162 1.42 -15.13 -2.46
CA VAL A 162 0.95 -16.52 -2.42
C VAL A 162 2.16 -17.44 -2.37
N VAL A 163 2.37 -18.13 -1.25
CA VAL A 163 3.37 -19.19 -1.11
C VAL A 163 2.65 -20.53 -1.25
N HIS A 164 3.13 -21.37 -2.16
CA HIS A 164 2.67 -22.74 -2.31
C HIS A 164 3.65 -23.68 -1.59
N GLU A 165 3.16 -24.45 -0.61
CA GLU A 165 3.90 -25.60 -0.07
C GLU A 165 3.70 -26.84 -0.96
N PRO A 166 4.73 -27.69 -1.13
CA PRO A 166 4.55 -28.99 -1.76
C PRO A 166 3.72 -29.91 -0.86
N VAL A 167 2.75 -30.60 -1.49
CA VAL A 167 1.78 -31.45 -0.80
C VAL A 167 2.46 -32.59 -0.05
N LYS A 168 2.19 -32.67 1.25
CA LYS A 168 2.14 -33.95 1.96
C LYS A 168 0.67 -34.31 2.18
N ASP A 169 0.35 -35.58 1.94
CA ASP A 169 -0.84 -36.26 2.46
C ASP A 169 -2.21 -35.72 2.00
N GLY A 170 -2.32 -35.30 0.74
CA GLY A 170 -3.61 -35.19 0.03
C GLY A 170 -4.44 -33.94 0.31
N ASP A 171 -4.05 -33.12 1.28
CA ASP A 171 -4.64 -31.79 1.47
C ASP A 171 -4.36 -30.87 0.27
N GLY A 172 -5.36 -30.07 -0.10
CA GLY A 172 -5.26 -29.10 -1.19
C GLY A 172 -4.28 -27.95 -0.89
N PRO A 173 -4.02 -27.07 -1.89
CA PRO A 173 -3.04 -25.99 -1.73
C PRO A 173 -3.39 -25.07 -0.55
N ARG A 174 -2.48 -24.96 0.43
CA ARG A 174 -2.64 -24.07 1.59
C ARG A 174 -2.03 -22.69 1.30
N ILE A 175 -2.77 -21.64 1.63
CA ILE A 175 -2.30 -20.25 1.54
C ILE A 175 -1.71 -19.86 2.90
N LEU A 176 -0.39 -19.68 2.94
CA LEU A 176 0.34 -19.45 4.20
C LEU A 176 0.24 -18.02 4.75
N GLY A 177 -0.38 -17.08 4.04
CA GLY A 177 -0.72 -15.76 4.57
C GLY A 177 -1.20 -14.76 3.53
N LEU A 178 -2.11 -13.88 3.95
CA LEU A 178 -2.48 -12.67 3.21
C LEU A 178 -1.81 -11.48 3.91
N ARG A 179 -1.01 -10.69 3.17
CA ARG A 179 -0.37 -9.49 3.69
C ARG A 179 -1.41 -8.37 3.80
N ARG A 180 -2.16 -8.34 4.91
CA ARG A 180 -3.12 -7.27 5.16
C ARG A 180 -2.42 -5.90 5.26
N GLU A 181 -2.56 -5.13 4.21
CA GLU A 181 -2.81 -3.70 4.35
C GLU A 181 -4.16 -3.49 5.07
N GLU A 182 -4.38 -2.28 5.56
CA GLU A 182 -5.65 -1.92 6.22
C GLU A 182 -6.85 -2.14 5.28
N LEU A 183 -7.95 -2.65 5.84
CA LEU A 183 -9.15 -2.97 5.06
C LEU A 183 -9.85 -1.68 4.59
N PRO A 184 -10.37 -1.65 3.36
CA PRO A 184 -11.14 -0.52 2.82
C PRO A 184 -12.47 -0.37 3.56
N MET A 185 -12.94 0.88 3.70
CA MET A 185 -14.18 1.22 4.39
C MET A 185 -15.05 2.17 3.54
N GLY A 186 -16.31 2.37 3.94
CA GLY A 186 -17.28 3.22 3.22
C GLY A 186 -17.54 2.75 1.78
N LYS A 187 -17.68 3.69 0.84
CA LYS A 187 -17.93 3.38 -0.59
C LYS A 187 -16.86 2.47 -1.21
N GLU A 188 -15.58 2.70 -0.89
CA GLU A 188 -14.48 1.85 -1.38
C GLU A 188 -14.61 0.43 -0.83
N GLY A 189 -14.84 0.29 0.47
CA GLY A 189 -15.08 -1.01 1.11
C GLY A 189 -16.27 -1.76 0.51
N ALA A 190 -17.36 -1.05 0.20
CA ALA A 190 -18.53 -1.62 -0.47
C ALA A 190 -18.19 -2.19 -1.87
N VAL A 191 -17.34 -1.49 -2.62
CA VAL A 191 -16.88 -1.92 -3.97
C VAL A 191 -15.86 -3.06 -3.90
N GLU A 192 -14.90 -3.03 -2.98
CA GLU A 192 -13.94 -4.13 -2.82
C GLU A 192 -14.66 -5.41 -2.33
N LEU A 193 -15.59 -5.29 -1.36
CA LEU A 193 -16.47 -6.40 -0.93
C LEU A 193 -17.28 -6.99 -2.08
N ALA A 194 -17.92 -6.13 -2.89
CA ALA A 194 -18.68 -6.55 -4.07
C ALA A 194 -17.81 -7.27 -5.11
N ALA A 195 -16.57 -6.82 -5.31
CA ALA A 195 -15.63 -7.44 -6.22
C ALA A 195 -15.21 -8.84 -5.74
N ASP A 196 -14.78 -8.96 -4.48
CA ASP A 196 -14.33 -10.24 -3.92
C ASP A 196 -15.45 -11.30 -3.92
N ILE A 197 -16.68 -10.90 -3.60
CA ILE A 197 -17.85 -11.79 -3.73
C ILE A 197 -18.06 -12.21 -5.20
N GLY A 198 -18.05 -11.27 -6.12
CA GLY A 198 -18.23 -11.53 -7.56
C GLY A 198 -17.16 -12.46 -8.14
N HIS A 199 -15.89 -12.26 -7.76
CA HIS A 199 -14.78 -13.14 -8.10
C HIS A 199 -14.96 -14.53 -7.49
N ALA A 200 -15.21 -14.65 -6.18
CA ALA A 200 -15.39 -15.93 -5.51
C ALA A 200 -16.50 -16.77 -6.17
N VAL A 201 -17.64 -16.14 -6.43
CA VAL A 201 -18.83 -16.73 -7.08
C VAL A 201 -18.51 -17.18 -8.52
N MET A 202 -17.91 -16.31 -9.34
CA MET A 202 -17.55 -16.64 -10.72
C MET A 202 -16.50 -17.77 -10.80
N LEU A 203 -15.53 -17.79 -9.89
CA LEU A 203 -14.49 -18.82 -9.87
C LEU A 203 -15.04 -20.17 -9.38
N ARG A 204 -15.93 -20.17 -8.38
CA ARG A 204 -16.64 -21.37 -7.90
C ARG A 204 -17.56 -21.96 -8.97
N LEU A 205 -18.29 -21.13 -9.71
CA LEU A 205 -19.10 -21.56 -10.87
C LEU A 205 -18.29 -22.24 -11.99
N ARG A 206 -17.01 -21.89 -12.13
CA ARG A 206 -16.11 -22.48 -13.11
C ARG A 206 -15.44 -23.77 -12.61
N GLU A 207 -15.97 -24.35 -11.53
CA GLU A 207 -15.49 -25.57 -10.88
C GLU A 207 -13.99 -25.51 -10.53
N LEU A 208 -13.48 -24.31 -10.24
CA LEU A 208 -12.09 -24.14 -9.84
C LEU A 208 -11.89 -24.64 -8.40
N PRO A 209 -10.72 -25.25 -8.09
CA PRO A 209 -10.43 -25.78 -6.75
C PRO A 209 -10.62 -24.73 -5.65
N GLU A 210 -11.01 -25.16 -4.45
CA GLU A 210 -11.29 -24.26 -3.32
C GLU A 210 -10.16 -23.28 -3.03
N ALA A 211 -8.91 -23.74 -3.11
CA ALA A 211 -7.72 -22.89 -2.93
C ALA A 211 -7.62 -21.69 -3.90
N VAL A 212 -8.39 -21.68 -5.00
CA VAL A 212 -8.43 -20.58 -5.97
C VAL A 212 -9.47 -19.52 -5.59
N TRP A 213 -10.64 -19.92 -5.05
CA TRP A 213 -11.74 -18.99 -4.74
C TRP A 213 -11.89 -18.66 -3.25
N ARG A 214 -11.50 -19.56 -2.33
CA ARG A 214 -11.51 -19.33 -0.87
C ARG A 214 -10.79 -18.05 -0.42
N PRO A 215 -9.62 -17.63 -0.96
CA PRO A 215 -9.01 -16.36 -0.54
C PRO A 215 -9.91 -15.14 -0.74
N TYR A 216 -10.68 -15.07 -1.84
CA TYR A 216 -11.65 -14.00 -2.06
C TYR A 216 -12.79 -14.03 -1.02
N VAL A 217 -13.22 -15.21 -0.59
CA VAL A 217 -14.21 -15.35 0.50
C VAL A 217 -13.64 -14.83 1.82
N LEU A 218 -12.37 -15.14 2.12
CA LEU A 218 -11.71 -14.69 3.35
C LEU A 218 -11.51 -13.17 3.40
N GLU A 219 -11.26 -12.51 2.27
CA GLU A 219 -11.20 -11.04 2.20
C GLU A 219 -12.60 -10.41 2.25
N ALA A 220 -13.60 -10.97 1.56
CA ALA A 220 -14.99 -10.55 1.69
C ALA A 220 -15.52 -10.69 3.14
N GLU A 221 -15.23 -11.79 3.82
CA GLU A 221 -15.51 -12.01 5.25
C GLU A 221 -14.80 -10.95 6.12
N ALA A 222 -13.58 -10.55 5.76
CA ALA A 222 -12.80 -9.54 6.48
C ALA A 222 -13.38 -8.13 6.34
N ILE A 223 -13.64 -7.69 5.11
CA ILE A 223 -14.24 -6.38 4.82
C ILE A 223 -15.63 -6.30 5.44
N ALA A 224 -16.46 -7.35 5.27
CA ALA A 224 -17.77 -7.44 5.91
C ALA A 224 -17.67 -7.31 7.44
N THR A 225 -16.73 -8.03 8.09
CA THR A 225 -16.50 -7.93 9.54
C THR A 225 -16.11 -6.50 9.95
N GLY A 226 -15.22 -5.84 9.22
CA GLY A 226 -14.83 -4.44 9.46
C GLY A 226 -16.02 -3.49 9.36
N MET A 227 -16.86 -3.68 8.35
CA MET A 227 -18.09 -2.91 8.12
C MET A 227 -19.27 -3.33 9.03
N LYS A 228 -19.09 -4.30 9.95
CA LYS A 228 -20.14 -4.89 10.82
C LYS A 228 -21.30 -5.54 10.05
N LEU A 229 -21.00 -6.05 8.86
CA LEU A 229 -21.92 -6.78 7.98
C LEU A 229 -21.80 -8.29 8.20
N VAL A 230 -22.86 -9.01 7.84
CA VAL A 230 -22.87 -10.47 7.78
C VAL A 230 -22.90 -10.87 6.31
N LEU A 231 -21.88 -11.58 5.85
CA LEU A 231 -21.80 -12.08 4.49
C LEU A 231 -22.85 -13.19 4.29
N PRO A 232 -23.74 -13.13 3.29
CA PRO A 232 -24.61 -14.25 2.97
C PRO A 232 -23.79 -15.45 2.48
N PRO A 233 -24.26 -16.70 2.73
CA PRO A 233 -23.54 -17.89 2.29
C PRO A 233 -23.49 -17.93 0.76
N LEU A 234 -22.28 -18.15 0.20
CA LEU A 234 -22.13 -18.27 -1.24
C LEU A 234 -22.98 -19.42 -1.80
N PRO A 235 -23.60 -19.25 -2.98
CA PRO A 235 -24.49 -20.24 -3.58
C PRO A 235 -23.77 -21.59 -3.68
N GLY A 236 -24.50 -22.66 -3.33
CA GLY A 236 -23.97 -24.02 -3.33
C GLY A 236 -23.48 -24.44 -4.71
N ASP A 237 -22.69 -25.52 -4.75
CA ASP A 237 -22.45 -26.21 -6.02
C ASP A 237 -23.79 -26.78 -6.52
N PRO A 238 -24.29 -26.37 -7.70
CA PRO A 238 -25.56 -26.87 -8.25
C PRO A 238 -25.49 -28.37 -8.60
N GLY A 239 -24.30 -28.96 -8.63
CA GLY A 239 -24.07 -30.35 -8.96
C GLY A 239 -24.21 -30.65 -10.45
N PRO A 240 -23.79 -31.86 -10.90
CA PRO A 240 -23.65 -32.17 -12.32
C PRO A 240 -24.94 -32.02 -13.13
N GLU A 241 -26.10 -32.29 -12.51
CA GLU A 241 -27.41 -32.32 -13.16
C GLU A 241 -28.08 -30.95 -13.28
N GLN A 242 -27.59 -29.93 -12.58
CA GLN A 242 -28.15 -28.56 -12.62
C GLN A 242 -27.17 -27.54 -13.21
N ARG A 243 -26.08 -27.98 -13.85
CA ARG A 243 -25.06 -27.12 -14.48
C ARG A 243 -25.63 -26.05 -15.42
N ASP A 244 -26.62 -26.41 -16.25
CA ASP A 244 -27.27 -25.44 -17.17
C ASP A 244 -28.09 -24.36 -16.43
N LYS A 245 -28.45 -24.61 -15.16
CA LYS A 245 -29.16 -23.68 -14.27
C LYS A 245 -28.21 -22.95 -13.31
N ALA A 246 -26.94 -23.36 -13.22
CA ALA A 246 -25.92 -22.79 -12.35
C ALA A 246 -25.80 -21.27 -12.51
N GLY A 247 -25.72 -20.80 -13.77
CA GLY A 247 -25.67 -19.38 -14.09
C GLY A 247 -26.91 -18.62 -13.63
N ALA A 248 -28.10 -19.22 -13.76
CA ALA A 248 -29.35 -18.60 -13.34
C ALA A 248 -29.45 -18.47 -11.81
N ALA A 249 -29.17 -19.55 -11.06
CA ALA A 249 -29.17 -19.55 -9.59
C ALA A 249 -28.15 -18.57 -9.01
N VAL A 250 -27.04 -18.33 -9.72
CA VAL A 250 -26.03 -17.36 -9.31
C VAL A 250 -26.39 -15.92 -9.70
N VAL A 251 -27.02 -15.69 -10.84
CA VAL A 251 -27.62 -14.38 -11.15
C VAL A 251 -28.68 -14.05 -10.10
N GLU A 252 -29.55 -15.00 -9.73
CA GLU A 252 -30.52 -14.86 -8.63
C GLU A 252 -29.84 -14.54 -7.28
N TYR A 253 -28.74 -15.23 -6.94
CA TYR A 253 -27.96 -14.88 -5.75
C TYR A 253 -27.37 -13.46 -5.79
N LEU A 254 -26.79 -13.05 -6.92
CA LEU A 254 -26.16 -11.73 -7.09
C LEU A 254 -27.17 -10.58 -7.24
N MET A 255 -28.42 -10.87 -7.60
CA MET A 255 -29.47 -9.87 -7.79
C MET A 255 -30.46 -9.79 -6.61
N ASP A 256 -30.74 -10.92 -5.95
CA ASP A 256 -31.73 -11.04 -4.89
C ASP A 256 -31.14 -11.54 -3.56
N GLY A 257 -30.34 -12.62 -3.59
CA GLY A 257 -29.73 -13.20 -2.39
C GLY A 257 -28.81 -12.25 -1.61
N ILE A 258 -28.20 -11.29 -2.31
CA ILE A 258 -27.29 -10.28 -1.75
C ILE A 258 -27.98 -8.94 -1.42
N ASN A 259 -29.27 -8.76 -1.74
CA ASN A 259 -29.98 -7.51 -1.43
C ASN A 259 -29.94 -7.13 0.06
N PRO A 260 -30.09 -8.05 1.03
CA PRO A 260 -29.96 -7.72 2.46
C PRO A 260 -28.56 -7.22 2.88
N LEU A 261 -27.52 -7.53 2.10
CA LEU A 261 -26.17 -6.96 2.27
C LEU A 261 -26.10 -5.56 1.65
N LEU A 262 -26.63 -5.40 0.43
CA LEU A 262 -26.69 -4.12 -0.29
C LEU A 262 -27.52 -3.06 0.46
N GLU A 263 -28.59 -3.44 1.14
CA GLU A 263 -29.41 -2.53 1.95
C GLU A 263 -28.64 -1.98 3.15
N LYS A 264 -27.82 -2.81 3.82
CA LYS A 264 -26.94 -2.35 4.89
C LYS A 264 -25.76 -1.49 4.40
N LEU A 265 -25.46 -1.53 3.10
CA LEU A 265 -24.46 -0.67 2.46
C LEU A 265 -24.99 0.73 2.10
N ASP A 266 -26.29 1.03 2.25
CA ASP A 266 -26.76 2.43 2.18
C ASP A 266 -26.22 3.24 3.36
N ASP A 267 -26.24 2.68 4.58
CA ASP A 267 -25.74 3.34 5.80
C ASP A 267 -24.22 3.64 5.73
N ALA A 268 -23.45 2.76 5.09
CA ALA A 268 -22.01 2.93 4.89
C ALA A 268 -21.66 3.85 3.69
N GLY A 269 -22.65 4.12 2.82
CA GLY A 269 -22.42 4.59 1.46
C GLY A 269 -21.80 3.53 0.55
N GLY A 270 -22.18 3.53 -0.73
CA GLY A 270 -21.61 2.64 -1.74
C GLY A 270 -22.54 1.54 -2.25
N ARG A 271 -23.79 1.47 -1.78
CA ARG A 271 -24.80 0.50 -2.26
C ARG A 271 -24.91 0.42 -3.78
N ARG A 272 -24.91 1.56 -4.48
CA ARG A 272 -25.09 1.64 -5.94
C ARG A 272 -23.85 1.15 -6.67
N GLU A 273 -22.69 1.56 -6.19
CA GLU A 273 -21.37 1.20 -6.70
C GLU A 273 -21.12 -0.31 -6.51
N ALA A 274 -21.42 -0.85 -5.33
CA ALA A 274 -21.39 -2.28 -5.03
C ALA A 274 -22.35 -3.09 -5.91
N ARG A 275 -23.59 -2.62 -6.08
CA ARG A 275 -24.59 -3.26 -6.94
C ARG A 275 -24.18 -3.27 -8.41
N MET A 276 -23.63 -2.16 -8.92
CA MET A 276 -23.10 -2.07 -10.27
C MET A 276 -21.97 -3.09 -10.50
N VAL A 277 -21.07 -3.26 -9.52
CA VAL A 277 -20.00 -4.28 -9.56
C VAL A 277 -20.57 -5.70 -9.57
N LEU A 278 -21.46 -6.05 -8.64
CA LEU A 278 -22.10 -7.38 -8.60
C LEU A 278 -22.89 -7.70 -9.87
N THR A 279 -23.64 -6.72 -10.39
CA THR A 279 -24.36 -6.82 -11.67
C THR A 279 -23.39 -7.06 -12.84
N SER A 280 -22.18 -6.50 -12.78
CA SER A 280 -21.14 -6.73 -13.78
C SER A 280 -20.55 -8.14 -13.71
N PHE A 281 -20.46 -8.76 -12.52
CA PHE A 281 -20.13 -10.19 -12.43
C PHE A 281 -21.28 -11.09 -12.90
N ALA A 282 -22.54 -10.75 -12.57
CA ALA A 282 -23.72 -11.43 -13.11
C ALA A 282 -23.76 -11.35 -14.65
N LEU A 283 -23.42 -10.20 -15.22
CA LEU A 283 -23.24 -10.01 -16.67
C LEU A 283 -22.19 -10.97 -17.24
N LEU A 284 -20.99 -11.07 -16.63
CA LEU A 284 -19.93 -11.98 -17.10
C LEU A 284 -20.31 -13.46 -17.01
N ILE A 285 -21.14 -13.84 -16.04
CA ILE A 285 -21.63 -15.20 -15.85
C ILE A 285 -22.71 -15.56 -16.88
N ALA A 286 -23.60 -14.62 -17.20
CA ALA A 286 -24.66 -14.78 -18.19
C ALA A 286 -24.24 -14.40 -19.63
N TYR A 287 -22.99 -14.00 -19.88
CA TYR A 287 -22.64 -13.28 -21.09
C TYR A 287 -22.75 -14.13 -22.38
N LYS A 288 -23.78 -13.82 -23.16
CA LYS A 288 -23.96 -14.25 -24.54
C LYS A 288 -24.42 -13.04 -25.38
N PRO A 289 -23.68 -12.66 -26.45
CA PRO A 289 -23.99 -11.47 -27.22
C PRO A 289 -25.42 -11.45 -27.77
N GLY A 290 -26.20 -10.42 -27.40
CA GLY A 290 -27.57 -10.22 -27.88
C GLY A 290 -28.67 -11.02 -27.17
N GLU A 291 -28.39 -11.70 -26.05
CA GLU A 291 -29.46 -12.21 -25.17
C GLU A 291 -30.09 -11.06 -24.35
N GLU A 292 -31.43 -11.06 -24.23
CA GLU A 292 -32.18 -9.99 -23.55
C GLU A 292 -31.75 -9.79 -22.08
N LEU A 293 -31.42 -10.88 -21.37
CA LEU A 293 -30.91 -10.80 -20.00
C LEU A 293 -29.60 -9.99 -19.92
N VAL A 294 -28.71 -10.16 -20.90
CA VAL A 294 -27.41 -9.48 -20.96
C VAL A 294 -27.60 -7.99 -21.25
N GLU A 295 -28.51 -7.65 -22.17
CA GLU A 295 -28.89 -6.26 -22.46
C GLU A 295 -29.55 -5.59 -21.22
N ARG A 296 -30.42 -6.30 -20.50
CA ARG A 296 -31.02 -5.84 -19.23
C ARG A 296 -29.97 -5.62 -18.13
N LEU A 297 -29.01 -6.54 -17.96
CA LEU A 297 -27.91 -6.38 -17.00
C LEU A 297 -27.02 -5.18 -17.35
N GLY A 298 -26.71 -4.99 -18.64
CA GLY A 298 -26.02 -3.79 -19.15
C GLY A 298 -26.77 -2.49 -18.84
N ALA A 299 -28.10 -2.49 -18.99
CA ALA A 299 -28.95 -1.35 -18.63
C ALA A 299 -28.96 -1.06 -17.12
N VAL A 300 -28.94 -2.09 -16.26
CA VAL A 300 -28.83 -1.91 -14.80
C VAL A 300 -27.46 -1.32 -14.42
N ILE A 301 -26.36 -1.82 -14.99
CA ILE A 301 -25.01 -1.26 -14.80
C ILE A 301 -24.99 0.23 -15.18
N GLY A 302 -25.57 0.59 -16.32
CA GLY A 302 -25.66 1.99 -16.75
C GLY A 302 -26.54 2.85 -15.84
N ALA A 303 -27.66 2.33 -15.36
CA ALA A 303 -28.55 3.04 -14.44
C ALA A 303 -27.92 3.27 -13.06
N ASP A 304 -27.26 2.28 -12.49
CA ASP A 304 -26.61 2.40 -11.18
C ASP A 304 -25.29 3.20 -11.26
N GLY A 305 -24.54 3.09 -12.38
CA GLY A 305 -23.38 3.95 -12.68
C GLY A 305 -23.73 5.43 -12.85
N ALA A 306 -24.86 5.75 -13.49
CA ALA A 306 -25.37 7.11 -13.57
C ALA A 306 -25.88 7.62 -12.20
N LYS A 307 -26.61 6.79 -11.45
CA LYS A 307 -27.19 7.15 -10.14
C LYS A 307 -26.18 7.25 -9.00
N SER A 308 -25.02 6.60 -9.09
CA SER A 308 -23.92 6.75 -8.12
C SER A 308 -23.14 8.06 -8.30
N GLY A 309 -23.31 8.75 -9.42
CA GLY A 309 -22.52 9.94 -9.76
C GLY A 309 -21.12 9.62 -10.30
N LEU A 310 -20.82 8.33 -10.55
CA LEU A 310 -19.52 7.92 -11.07
C LEU A 310 -19.27 8.48 -12.48
N PRO A 311 -18.04 8.94 -12.78
CA PRO A 311 -17.68 9.42 -14.11
C PRO A 311 -18.01 8.40 -15.19
N ALA A 312 -18.72 8.86 -16.22
CA ALA A 312 -19.26 8.01 -17.28
C ALA A 312 -18.21 7.12 -17.96
N GLY A 313 -16.97 7.61 -18.11
CA GLY A 313 -15.85 6.86 -18.68
C GLY A 313 -15.43 5.61 -17.91
N LEU A 314 -15.86 5.44 -16.65
CA LEU A 314 -15.57 4.23 -15.86
C LEU A 314 -16.47 3.06 -16.27
N TRP A 315 -17.78 3.29 -16.42
CA TRP A 315 -18.79 2.24 -16.60
C TRP A 315 -19.41 2.17 -18.00
N GLN A 316 -19.47 3.28 -18.74
CA GLN A 316 -20.00 3.27 -20.11
C GLN A 316 -19.28 2.31 -21.08
N PRO A 317 -17.96 2.07 -20.99
CA PRO A 317 -17.30 1.10 -21.84
C PRO A 317 -17.91 -0.31 -21.76
N VAL A 318 -18.28 -0.76 -20.55
CA VAL A 318 -18.95 -2.06 -20.34
C VAL A 318 -20.33 -2.08 -21.00
N VAL A 319 -21.15 -1.06 -20.74
CA VAL A 319 -22.50 -0.94 -21.32
C VAL A 319 -22.45 -0.88 -22.84
N LYS A 320 -21.50 -0.13 -23.40
CA LYS A 320 -21.28 -0.04 -24.85
C LYS A 320 -20.89 -1.40 -25.43
N ALA A 321 -19.93 -2.12 -24.83
CA ALA A 321 -19.50 -3.42 -25.33
C ALA A 321 -20.62 -4.48 -25.30
N VAL A 322 -21.56 -4.38 -24.35
CA VAL A 322 -22.80 -5.18 -24.34
C VAL A 322 -23.70 -4.84 -25.54
N VAL A 323 -23.99 -3.55 -25.77
CA VAL A 323 -24.84 -3.08 -26.87
C VAL A 323 -24.24 -3.38 -28.25
N ASP A 324 -22.93 -3.19 -28.40
CA ASP A 324 -22.17 -3.46 -29.63
C ASP A 324 -21.92 -4.97 -29.84
N LYS A 325 -22.38 -5.84 -28.91
CA LYS A 325 -22.30 -7.31 -28.98
C LYS A 325 -20.86 -7.83 -29.11
N GLU A 326 -19.94 -7.17 -28.41
CA GLU A 326 -18.51 -7.46 -28.45
C GLU A 326 -18.16 -8.87 -27.92
N PRO A 327 -16.99 -9.43 -28.29
CA PRO A 327 -16.57 -10.74 -27.79
C PRO A 327 -16.48 -10.79 -26.26
N ALA A 328 -16.84 -11.93 -25.66
CA ALA A 328 -16.85 -12.13 -24.21
C ALA A 328 -15.51 -11.77 -23.51
N ALA A 329 -14.38 -12.01 -24.19
CA ALA A 329 -13.06 -11.62 -23.69
C ALA A 329 -12.89 -10.10 -23.52
N ARG A 330 -13.47 -9.29 -24.41
CA ARG A 330 -13.43 -7.83 -24.35
C ARG A 330 -14.33 -7.30 -23.24
N VAL A 331 -15.54 -7.87 -23.08
CA VAL A 331 -16.43 -7.52 -21.97
C VAL A 331 -15.81 -7.90 -20.62
N TYR A 332 -15.13 -9.04 -20.54
CA TYR A 332 -14.36 -9.44 -19.36
C TYR A 332 -13.28 -8.41 -18.99
N GLU A 333 -12.43 -8.03 -19.95
CA GLU A 333 -11.39 -7.00 -19.76
C GLU A 333 -12.00 -5.68 -19.25
N LEU A 334 -13.06 -5.20 -19.88
CA LEU A 334 -13.72 -3.94 -19.52
C LEU A 334 -14.36 -3.98 -18.12
N VAL A 335 -14.94 -5.12 -17.72
CA VAL A 335 -15.47 -5.27 -16.35
C VAL A 335 -14.33 -5.27 -15.31
N GLN A 336 -13.21 -5.96 -15.57
CA GLN A 336 -12.08 -5.93 -14.63
C GLN A 336 -11.49 -4.51 -14.49
N THR A 337 -11.34 -3.79 -15.61
CA THR A 337 -10.90 -2.39 -15.62
C THR A 337 -11.88 -1.48 -14.88
N MET A 338 -13.19 -1.60 -15.12
CA MET A 338 -14.22 -0.83 -14.40
C MET A 338 -14.13 -1.05 -12.88
N VAL A 339 -14.05 -2.30 -12.42
CA VAL A 339 -13.96 -2.61 -10.97
C VAL A 339 -12.73 -1.95 -10.34
N SER A 340 -11.58 -2.05 -10.99
CA SER A 340 -10.32 -1.42 -10.55
C SER A 340 -10.43 0.12 -10.52
N ASP A 341 -10.87 0.73 -11.61
CA ASP A 341 -10.89 2.19 -11.75
C ASP A 341 -11.99 2.85 -10.89
N VAL A 342 -13.10 2.15 -10.63
CA VAL A 342 -14.14 2.62 -9.69
C VAL A 342 -13.62 2.61 -8.25
N ALA A 343 -12.99 1.52 -7.79
CA ALA A 343 -12.40 1.46 -6.45
C ALA A 343 -11.35 2.58 -6.24
N LEU A 344 -10.49 2.78 -7.25
CA LEU A 344 -9.50 3.85 -7.26
C LEU A 344 -10.14 5.26 -7.30
N HIS A 345 -11.20 5.46 -8.08
CA HIS A 345 -11.89 6.74 -8.15
C HIS A 345 -12.51 7.09 -6.80
N LEU A 346 -13.18 6.13 -6.15
CA LEU A 346 -13.78 6.31 -4.82
C LEU A 346 -12.73 6.60 -3.75
N ARG A 347 -11.57 5.94 -3.78
CA ARG A 347 -10.42 6.27 -2.92
C ARG A 347 -9.94 7.70 -3.13
N THR A 348 -9.94 8.17 -4.38
CA THR A 348 -9.54 9.53 -4.74
C THR A 348 -10.59 10.55 -4.30
N GLU A 349 -11.88 10.27 -4.53
CA GLU A 349 -13.02 11.08 -4.07
C GLU A 349 -12.99 11.24 -2.54
N GLU A 350 -12.80 10.15 -1.79
CA GLU A 350 -12.73 10.19 -0.33
C GLU A 350 -11.52 10.98 0.17
N ARG A 351 -10.35 10.76 -0.43
CA ARG A 351 -9.14 11.52 -0.10
C ARG A 351 -9.35 13.02 -0.35
N ASP A 352 -9.87 13.38 -1.53
CA ASP A 352 -10.06 14.77 -1.94
C ASP A 352 -11.17 15.44 -1.09
N ARG A 353 -12.20 14.69 -0.70
CA ARG A 353 -13.24 15.11 0.26
C ARG A 353 -12.65 15.39 1.64
N VAL A 354 -11.78 14.51 2.14
CA VAL A 354 -11.11 14.71 3.44
C VAL A 354 -10.11 15.88 3.39
N LEU A 355 -9.42 16.08 2.27
CA LEU A 355 -8.54 17.22 2.03
C LEU A 355 -9.29 18.55 1.91
N ALA A 356 -10.51 18.53 1.37
CA ALA A 356 -11.41 19.69 1.31
C ALA A 356 -12.16 19.95 2.64
N GLY A 357 -12.19 18.96 3.53
CA GLY A 357 -12.71 19.09 4.90
C GLY A 357 -11.82 19.98 5.78
N SER A 358 -12.24 20.23 7.01
CA SER A 358 -11.39 20.97 7.94
C SER A 358 -10.15 20.13 8.31
N ALA A 359 -8.98 20.79 8.41
CA ALA A 359 -7.75 20.17 8.91
C ALA A 359 -7.95 19.50 10.29
N ARG A 360 -8.87 20.07 11.08
CA ARG A 360 -9.36 19.53 12.34
C ARG A 360 -10.06 18.18 12.19
N GLU A 361 -11.01 18.03 11.27
CA GLU A 361 -11.68 16.74 11.03
C GLU A 361 -10.72 15.65 10.55
N LEU A 362 -9.74 16.01 9.72
CA LEU A 362 -8.67 15.11 9.30
C LEU A 362 -7.87 14.61 10.51
N LEU A 363 -7.42 15.52 11.40
CA LEU A 363 -6.68 15.16 12.61
C LEU A 363 -7.54 14.41 13.63
N ASP A 364 -8.77 14.83 13.89
CA ASP A 364 -9.68 14.17 14.83
C ASP A 364 -9.93 12.70 14.42
N LYS A 365 -10.14 12.44 13.11
CA LYS A 365 -10.19 11.07 12.56
C LYS A 365 -8.85 10.34 12.69
N ALA A 366 -7.73 11.03 12.43
CA ALA A 366 -6.40 10.41 12.54
C ALA A 366 -6.07 9.99 13.98
N PHE A 367 -6.37 10.82 14.98
CA PHE A 367 -6.20 10.49 16.40
C PHE A 367 -7.13 9.35 16.84
N ALA A 368 -8.40 9.35 16.41
CA ALA A 368 -9.32 8.27 16.69
C ALA A 368 -8.84 6.93 16.10
N ASN A 369 -8.32 6.94 14.87
CA ASN A 369 -7.74 5.76 14.23
C ASN A 369 -6.45 5.30 14.94
N MET A 370 -5.55 6.22 15.31
CA MET A 370 -4.33 5.90 16.08
C MET A 370 -4.65 5.24 17.43
N ALA A 371 -5.68 5.73 18.14
CA ALA A 371 -6.14 5.16 19.40
C ALA A 371 -6.80 3.76 19.24
N GLY A 372 -7.29 3.42 18.04
CA GLY A 372 -7.80 2.09 17.71
C GLY A 372 -6.72 1.06 17.38
N LEU A 373 -5.45 1.46 17.23
CA LEU A 373 -4.36 0.55 16.86
C LEU A 373 -3.99 -0.37 18.03
N LYS A 374 -3.96 -1.68 17.75
CA LYS A 374 -3.54 -2.69 18.72
C LYS A 374 -2.04 -2.68 19.00
N SER A 375 -1.25 -2.18 18.05
CA SER A 375 0.21 -2.14 18.10
C SER A 375 0.80 -1.20 17.05
N TYR A 376 2.00 -0.70 17.32
CA TYR A 376 2.82 0.09 16.40
C TYR A 376 4.27 0.18 16.90
N GLU A 377 5.19 0.62 16.05
CA GLU A 377 6.53 1.06 16.45
C GLU A 377 6.64 2.59 16.30
N VAL A 378 7.40 3.23 17.18
CA VAL A 378 7.68 4.66 17.12
C VAL A 378 9.17 4.91 17.30
N LYS A 379 9.74 5.79 16.48
CA LYS A 379 11.08 6.35 16.67
C LYS A 379 10.94 7.84 16.93
N ALA A 380 11.63 8.35 17.93
CA ALA A 380 11.62 9.75 18.30
C ALA A 380 13.04 10.31 18.42
N GLU A 381 13.28 11.44 17.77
CA GLU A 381 14.47 12.27 17.96
C GLU A 381 14.09 13.50 18.79
N PHE A 382 14.87 13.81 19.82
CA PHE A 382 14.67 14.99 20.67
C PHE A 382 15.88 15.89 20.57
N ARG A 383 15.68 17.19 20.29
CA ARG A 383 16.76 18.19 20.20
C ARG A 383 16.56 19.29 21.23
N ALA A 384 17.57 19.52 22.07
CA ALA A 384 17.59 20.56 23.10
C ALA A 384 18.89 21.37 22.96
N GLY A 385 18.83 22.46 22.18
CA GLY A 385 20.02 23.17 21.71
C GLY A 385 20.86 22.26 20.79
N GLU A 386 22.16 22.14 21.07
CA GLU A 386 23.09 21.28 20.33
C GLU A 386 23.03 19.80 20.75
N LYS A 387 22.25 19.45 21.78
CA LYS A 387 22.15 18.07 22.29
C LYS A 387 20.99 17.33 21.64
N THR A 388 21.25 16.08 21.23
CA THR A 388 20.24 15.16 20.71
C THR A 388 20.07 13.95 21.63
N ALA A 389 18.83 13.51 21.84
CA ALA A 389 18.47 12.24 22.44
C ALA A 389 17.58 11.44 21.48
N TRP A 390 17.55 10.12 21.64
CA TRP A 390 16.80 9.20 20.78
C TRP A 390 15.96 8.24 21.61
N MET A 391 14.77 7.90 21.11
CA MET A 391 13.96 6.80 21.62
C MET A 391 13.44 5.94 20.48
N GLU A 392 13.45 4.63 20.63
CA GLU A 392 12.76 3.67 19.77
C GLU A 392 11.87 2.80 20.65
N ALA A 393 10.60 2.62 20.28
CA ALA A 393 9.68 1.79 21.05
C ALA A 393 8.81 0.88 20.19
N ALA A 394 8.54 -0.31 20.71
CA ALA A 394 7.51 -1.22 20.24
C ALA A 394 6.34 -1.19 21.23
N MET A 395 5.16 -0.80 20.73
CA MET A 395 3.97 -0.52 21.53
C MET A 395 2.87 -1.55 21.22
N THR A 396 2.15 -2.00 22.25
CA THR A 396 0.90 -2.75 22.17
C THR A 396 -0.11 -2.21 23.19
N LEU A 397 -1.35 -2.69 23.15
CA LEU A 397 -2.37 -2.37 24.17
C LEU A 397 -1.99 -2.78 25.61
N GLU A 398 -1.08 -3.75 25.78
CA GLU A 398 -0.83 -4.38 27.09
C GLU A 398 0.62 -4.26 27.58
N ALA A 399 1.54 -3.91 26.69
CA ALA A 399 2.97 -3.79 26.96
C ALA A 399 3.66 -2.83 25.99
N ALA A 400 4.79 -2.28 26.42
CA ALA A 400 5.67 -1.44 25.61
C ALA A 400 7.15 -1.65 25.99
N GLU A 401 7.99 -1.89 24.98
CA GLU A 401 9.46 -1.89 25.12
C GLU A 401 10.01 -0.59 24.53
N VAL A 402 10.81 0.14 25.30
CA VAL A 402 11.41 1.43 24.94
C VAL A 402 12.93 1.34 25.07
N LYS A 403 13.66 1.65 24.01
CA LYS A 403 15.12 1.81 23.99
C LYS A 403 15.42 3.30 23.85
N LEU A 404 16.27 3.83 24.72
CA LEU A 404 16.57 5.26 24.74
C LEU A 404 18.08 5.51 24.81
N THR A 405 18.51 6.59 24.16
CA THR A 405 19.83 7.21 24.30
C THR A 405 19.61 8.64 24.78
N GLY A 406 20.00 8.94 26.01
CA GLY A 406 19.82 10.26 26.63
C GLY A 406 20.70 11.36 26.03
N PHE A 407 20.46 12.61 26.43
CA PHE A 407 21.25 13.78 26.03
C PHE A 407 22.70 13.77 26.54
N ASP A 408 23.02 12.86 27.46
CA ASP A 408 24.35 12.53 27.97
C ASP A 408 25.02 11.35 27.22
N GLY A 409 24.32 10.76 26.26
CA GLY A 409 24.74 9.55 25.55
C GLY A 409 24.50 8.25 26.32
N ALA A 410 23.93 8.30 27.54
CA ALA A 410 23.63 7.11 28.31
C ALA A 410 22.50 6.32 27.65
N LYS A 411 22.70 5.01 27.52
CA LYS A 411 21.72 4.12 26.90
C LYS A 411 21.00 3.28 27.94
N GLN A 412 19.69 3.15 27.78
CA GLN A 412 18.85 2.31 28.62
C GLN A 412 17.77 1.62 27.77
N ALA A 413 17.28 0.49 28.25
CA ALA A 413 15.99 -0.04 27.82
C ALA A 413 15.03 -0.09 29.02
N ARG A 414 13.75 0.17 28.77
CA ARG A 414 12.67 0.01 29.74
C ARG A 414 11.56 -0.83 29.13
N LEU A 415 10.89 -1.63 29.95
CA LEU A 415 9.78 -2.49 29.57
C LEU A 415 8.66 -2.25 30.57
N ALA A 416 7.47 -1.94 30.06
CA ALA A 416 6.27 -1.80 30.86
C ALA A 416 5.21 -2.79 30.36
N GLY A 417 4.44 -3.38 31.26
CA GLY A 417 3.27 -4.17 30.90
C GLY A 417 2.53 -4.69 32.13
N LYS A 418 1.57 -5.60 31.91
CA LYS A 418 0.77 -6.20 32.99
C LYS A 418 1.58 -6.82 34.15
N GLN A 419 2.80 -7.29 33.86
CA GLN A 419 3.68 -7.92 34.85
C GLN A 419 4.55 -6.92 35.65
N GLY A 420 4.49 -5.62 35.34
CA GLY A 420 5.23 -4.57 36.04
C GLY A 420 6.04 -3.67 35.13
N PHE A 421 7.01 -2.97 35.72
CA PHE A 421 7.95 -2.09 35.06
C PHE A 421 9.36 -2.60 35.29
N TRP A 422 10.19 -2.59 34.26
CA TRP A 422 11.53 -3.15 34.27
C TRP A 422 12.49 -2.21 33.53
N VAL A 423 13.72 -2.14 34.03
CA VAL A 423 14.78 -1.32 33.45
C VAL A 423 16.01 -2.18 33.19
N SER A 424 16.74 -1.82 32.13
CA SER A 424 17.97 -2.46 31.70
C SER A 424 19.02 -1.39 31.37
N GLY A 425 20.17 -1.47 32.04
CA GLY A 425 21.32 -0.60 31.80
C GLY A 425 22.27 -1.09 30.70
N ASP A 426 21.98 -2.24 30.08
CA ASP A 426 22.87 -2.92 29.12
C ASP A 426 22.22 -3.21 27.76
N GLU A 427 21.24 -2.37 27.38
CA GLU A 427 20.44 -2.42 26.15
C GLU A 427 19.45 -3.60 26.05
N GLY A 428 19.01 -4.16 27.18
CA GLY A 428 17.97 -5.20 27.27
C GLY A 428 18.49 -6.62 27.51
N LYS A 429 19.75 -6.78 27.95
CA LYS A 429 20.35 -8.11 28.22
C LYS A 429 20.07 -8.57 29.65
N THR A 430 20.09 -7.64 30.61
CA THR A 430 19.67 -7.86 31.99
C THR A 430 18.55 -6.90 32.36
N TRP A 431 17.53 -7.43 33.03
CA TRP A 431 16.34 -6.69 33.46
C TRP A 431 16.21 -6.74 34.97
N VAL A 432 15.95 -5.58 35.59
CA VAL A 432 15.64 -5.45 37.03
C VAL A 432 14.32 -4.70 37.18
N GLU A 433 13.57 -4.94 38.27
CA GLU A 433 12.33 -4.21 38.52
C GLU A 433 12.63 -2.70 38.62
N ASP A 434 11.87 -1.91 37.89
CA ASP A 434 12.02 -0.46 37.84
C ASP A 434 11.30 0.17 39.04
N GLY A 435 12.11 0.59 40.02
CA GLY A 435 11.62 1.34 41.18
C GLY A 435 11.05 2.71 40.82
N ASP A 436 11.35 3.23 39.63
CA ASP A 436 10.88 4.52 39.12
C ASP A 436 9.84 4.33 38.00
N ARG A 437 8.67 3.87 38.45
CA ARG A 437 7.49 3.65 37.59
C ARG A 437 6.97 4.94 36.96
N GLU A 438 7.18 6.09 37.61
CA GLU A 438 6.74 7.39 37.08
C GLU A 438 7.56 7.80 35.85
N THR A 439 8.89 7.62 35.86
CA THR A 439 9.71 7.86 34.67
C THR A 439 9.35 6.92 33.53
N ALA A 440 9.12 5.63 33.78
CA ALA A 440 8.70 4.69 32.74
C ALA A 440 7.35 5.09 32.12
N ALA A 441 6.35 5.43 32.95
CA ALA A 441 5.05 5.92 32.49
C ALA A 441 5.15 7.28 31.77
N GLY A 442 6.07 8.15 32.22
CA GLY A 442 6.37 9.44 31.60
C GLY A 442 6.94 9.29 30.19
N LEU A 443 7.94 8.43 30.01
CA LEU A 443 8.55 8.14 28.70
C LEU A 443 7.54 7.56 27.71
N LEU A 444 6.65 6.68 28.16
CA LEU A 444 5.56 6.19 27.32
C LEU A 444 4.60 7.33 26.95
N ARG A 445 4.21 8.17 27.92
CA ARG A 445 3.37 9.34 27.66
C ARG A 445 4.01 10.31 26.67
N THR A 446 5.32 10.54 26.72
CA THR A 446 6.08 11.35 25.74
C THR A 446 5.93 10.81 24.32
N LEU A 447 5.92 9.48 24.15
CA LEU A 447 5.78 8.84 22.84
C LEU A 447 4.32 8.77 22.36
N THR A 448 3.34 8.67 23.26
CA THR A 448 1.92 8.54 22.88
C THR A 448 1.15 9.86 22.87
N SER A 449 1.50 10.85 23.71
CA SER A 449 0.76 12.10 23.83
C SER A 449 0.58 12.88 22.53
N PRO A 450 1.54 12.89 21.56
CA PRO A 450 1.33 13.61 20.31
C PRO A 450 0.21 13.00 19.45
N VAL A 451 -0.18 11.73 19.70
CA VAL A 451 -1.21 10.99 18.94
C VAL A 451 -2.40 10.53 19.80
N ASP A 452 -2.45 10.93 21.08
CA ASP A 452 -3.51 10.57 22.02
C ASP A 452 -4.72 11.53 21.89
N PRO A 453 -5.91 11.05 21.51
CA PRO A 453 -7.11 11.89 21.42
C PRO A 453 -7.50 12.51 22.78
N GLY A 454 -7.07 11.92 23.90
CA GLY A 454 -7.26 12.45 25.25
C GLY A 454 -6.58 13.80 25.50
N PHE A 455 -5.50 14.11 24.79
CA PHE A 455 -4.82 15.41 24.87
C PHE A 455 -5.59 16.55 24.18
N LYS A 456 -6.57 16.22 23.32
CA LYS A 456 -7.46 17.19 22.63
C LYS A 456 -6.72 18.35 21.92
N VAL A 457 -5.58 18.06 21.29
CA VAL A 457 -4.72 19.06 20.60
C VAL A 457 -5.53 19.91 19.59
N THR A 458 -6.47 19.29 18.87
CA THR A 458 -7.40 19.92 17.92
C THR A 458 -8.44 20.87 18.54
N SER A 459 -8.56 20.89 19.87
CA SER A 459 -9.37 21.86 20.61
C SER A 459 -8.55 23.03 21.17
N GLN A 460 -7.23 22.89 21.22
CA GLN A 460 -6.29 23.89 21.76
C GLN A 460 -5.69 24.77 20.66
N HIS A 461 -5.57 24.25 19.43
CA HIS A 461 -4.95 24.94 18.30
C HIS A 461 -5.82 24.89 17.04
N GLU A 462 -5.72 25.93 16.20
CA GLU A 462 -6.32 25.94 14.86
C GLU A 462 -5.31 25.40 13.83
N PHE A 463 -5.75 24.48 12.95
CA PHE A 463 -4.89 23.79 11.99
C PHE A 463 -5.19 24.14 10.53
N THR A 464 -4.18 24.05 9.66
CA THR A 464 -4.27 24.13 8.19
C THR A 464 -3.66 22.91 7.52
N VAL A 465 -4.21 22.53 6.36
CA VAL A 465 -3.56 21.57 5.45
C VAL A 465 -2.59 22.35 4.57
N GLU A 466 -1.30 22.03 4.65
CA GLU A 466 -0.25 22.72 3.88
C GLU A 466 -0.04 22.09 2.49
N GLY A 467 -0.34 20.79 2.34
CA GLY A 467 -0.25 20.06 1.08
C GLY A 467 0.05 18.56 1.24
N GLU A 468 0.28 17.88 0.11
CA GLU A 468 0.84 16.53 0.09
C GLU A 468 2.37 16.58 -0.06
N GLU A 469 3.11 15.79 0.72
CA GLU A 469 4.55 15.56 0.56
C GLU A 469 4.89 14.06 0.60
N VAL A 470 6.07 13.69 0.09
CA VAL A 470 6.53 12.29 0.08
C VAL A 470 7.60 12.11 1.16
N VAL A 471 7.32 11.28 2.15
CA VAL A 471 8.21 10.98 3.29
C VAL A 471 8.41 9.47 3.35
N ASN A 472 9.66 9.01 3.32
CA ASN A 472 10.01 7.57 3.35
C ASN A 472 9.30 6.73 2.26
N GLY A 473 9.00 7.34 1.11
CA GLY A 473 8.26 6.71 -0.01
C GLY A 473 6.73 6.72 0.14
N GLU A 474 6.19 7.09 1.30
CA GLU A 474 4.76 7.27 1.52
C GLU A 474 4.33 8.70 1.16
N ARG A 475 3.16 8.86 0.54
CA ARG A 475 2.54 10.17 0.30
C ARG A 475 1.69 10.54 1.50
N LEU A 476 2.08 11.61 2.19
CA LEU A 476 1.46 12.08 3.43
C LEU A 476 0.87 13.48 3.24
N VAL A 477 -0.23 13.74 3.94
CA VAL A 477 -0.84 15.08 4.05
C VAL A 477 -0.20 15.80 5.23
N ARG A 478 0.45 16.94 4.99
CA ARG A 478 0.99 17.77 6.07
C ARG A 478 -0.10 18.68 6.62
N VAL A 479 -0.29 18.61 7.93
CA VAL A 479 -1.21 19.45 8.70
C VAL A 479 -0.40 20.23 9.74
N ARG A 480 -0.59 21.55 9.82
CA ARG A 480 0.20 22.47 10.63
C ARG A 480 -0.70 23.31 11.52
N SER A 481 -0.31 23.57 12.77
CA SER A 481 -0.97 24.61 13.58
C SER A 481 -0.68 26.00 13.01
N ARG A 482 -1.70 26.85 12.90
CA ARG A 482 -1.53 28.27 12.50
C ARG A 482 -0.68 29.08 13.48
N GLU A 483 -0.57 28.59 14.71
CA GLU A 483 0.21 29.19 15.80
C GLU A 483 1.65 28.67 15.83
N ALA A 484 1.99 27.68 15.01
CA ALA A 484 3.33 27.09 14.97
C ALA A 484 4.38 28.11 14.53
N THR A 485 5.45 28.24 15.32
CA THR A 485 6.65 29.01 14.96
C THR A 485 7.83 28.06 14.66
N PRO A 486 8.94 28.53 14.09
CA PRO A 486 10.15 27.70 13.93
C PRO A 486 10.70 27.14 15.26
N GLU A 487 10.49 27.86 16.37
CA GLU A 487 10.90 27.50 17.73
C GLU A 487 9.87 26.63 18.45
N ALA A 488 8.60 26.73 18.06
CA ALA A 488 7.48 25.96 18.61
C ALA A 488 6.63 25.33 17.48
N PRO A 489 7.19 24.40 16.68
CA PRO A 489 6.43 23.71 15.65
C PRO A 489 5.39 22.77 16.26
N LEU A 490 4.26 22.65 15.56
CA LEU A 490 3.20 21.68 15.82
C LEU A 490 2.67 21.22 14.46
N ASP A 491 3.41 20.28 13.87
CA ASP A 491 3.17 19.72 12.54
C ASP A 491 2.86 18.21 12.64
N TYR A 492 1.93 17.75 11.82
CA TYR A 492 1.51 16.36 11.68
C TYR A 492 1.57 15.93 10.22
N TRP A 493 1.96 14.68 9.97
CA TRP A 493 1.90 14.07 8.65
C TRP A 493 0.98 12.86 8.71
N VAL A 494 -0.10 12.95 7.95
CA VAL A 494 -1.20 12.00 7.97
C VAL A 494 -1.17 11.17 6.69
N LEU A 495 -1.02 9.85 6.82
CA LEU A 495 -1.23 8.92 5.70
C LEU A 495 -2.72 8.72 5.51
N MET A 496 -3.20 8.95 4.28
CA MET A 496 -4.56 8.61 3.87
C MET A 496 -4.63 7.12 3.52
N SER A 497 -4.75 6.27 4.55
CA SER A 497 -4.84 4.81 4.41
C SER A 497 -6.26 4.36 3.99
N LYS A 498 -6.38 3.07 3.63
CA LYS A 498 -7.67 2.41 3.32
C LYS A 498 -8.64 2.36 4.50
N SER A 499 -8.15 2.25 5.74
CA SER A 499 -8.97 2.38 6.95
C SER A 499 -9.18 3.83 7.40
N GLY A 500 -8.78 4.81 6.58
CA GLY A 500 -8.86 6.23 6.87
C GLY A 500 -7.52 6.85 7.30
N PRO A 501 -7.51 8.12 7.73
CA PRO A 501 -6.29 8.83 8.07
C PRO A 501 -5.58 8.21 9.29
N VAL A 502 -4.24 8.15 9.27
CA VAL A 502 -3.40 7.72 10.40
C VAL A 502 -2.13 8.58 10.46
N ILE A 503 -1.62 8.84 11.67
CA ILE A 503 -0.44 9.71 11.85
C ILE A 503 0.84 8.90 11.63
N ARG A 504 1.66 9.34 10.69
CA ARG A 504 2.97 8.73 10.37
C ARG A 504 4.15 9.53 10.93
N ARG A 505 4.02 10.84 11.08
CA ARG A 505 5.02 11.71 11.71
C ARG A 505 4.35 12.83 12.49
N ALA A 506 4.97 13.24 13.58
CA ALA A 506 4.61 14.42 14.36
C ALA A 506 5.88 15.18 14.73
N VAL A 507 5.87 16.50 14.59
CA VAL A 507 6.95 17.38 15.04
C VAL A 507 6.34 18.39 16.00
N VAL A 508 6.74 18.29 17.27
CA VAL A 508 6.13 18.99 18.40
C VAL A 508 7.20 19.43 19.39
N VAL A 509 6.95 20.46 20.22
CA VAL A 509 7.83 20.77 21.36
C VAL A 509 7.29 20.11 22.62
N LEU A 510 8.15 19.36 23.31
CA LEU A 510 7.84 18.72 24.59
C LEU A 510 8.75 19.27 25.69
N SER A 511 8.22 19.42 26.90
CA SER A 511 8.98 19.92 28.05
C SER A 511 9.45 18.77 28.94
N PHE A 512 10.76 18.62 29.07
CA PHE A 512 11.40 17.69 30.00
C PHE A 512 11.86 18.47 31.24
N GLY A 513 10.97 18.55 32.23
CA GLY A 513 11.11 19.53 33.32
C GLY A 513 11.08 20.96 32.77
N ASN A 514 12.12 21.73 33.04
CA ASN A 514 12.26 23.11 32.54
C ASN A 514 12.98 23.21 31.17
N VAL A 515 13.29 22.09 30.52
CA VAL A 515 13.99 22.07 29.22
C VAL A 515 12.99 21.79 28.10
N PRO A 516 12.66 22.78 27.24
CA PRO A 516 11.93 22.50 26.02
C PRO A 516 12.85 21.75 25.04
N ALA A 517 12.34 20.68 24.45
CA ALA A 517 13.01 19.94 23.39
C ALA A 517 12.08 19.80 22.19
N LEU A 518 12.63 20.02 21.00
CA LEU A 518 11.96 19.70 19.74
C LEU A 518 11.94 18.18 19.60
N ALA A 519 10.76 17.58 19.58
CA ALA A 519 10.53 16.16 19.38
C ALA A 519 10.02 15.90 17.97
N GLU A 520 10.75 15.12 17.19
CA GLU A 520 10.30 14.54 15.92
C GLU A 520 10.02 13.05 16.13
N LEU A 521 8.74 12.65 16.01
CA LEU A 521 8.28 11.28 16.18
C LEU A 521 7.82 10.71 14.83
N VAL A 522 8.25 9.50 14.51
CA VAL A 522 7.89 8.74 13.30
C VAL A 522 7.27 7.41 13.70
N TYR A 523 6.02 7.18 13.30
CA TYR A 523 5.24 5.99 13.64
C TYR A 523 5.20 5.02 12.45
N THR A 524 5.51 3.76 12.71
CA THR A 524 5.61 2.69 11.71
C THR A 524 4.92 1.42 12.23
N LYS A 525 4.77 0.41 11.36
CA LYS A 525 4.10 -0.86 11.68
C LYS A 525 2.70 -0.72 12.34
N LEU A 526 1.97 0.35 12.01
CA LEU A 526 0.62 0.60 12.54
C LEU A 526 -0.27 -0.64 12.31
N GLY A 527 -0.88 -1.14 13.39
CA GLY A 527 -1.76 -2.31 13.39
C GLY A 527 -1.08 -3.65 13.13
N LYS A 528 0.24 -3.68 12.89
CA LYS A 528 1.00 -4.90 12.59
C LYS A 528 1.60 -5.49 13.87
N PRO A 529 1.74 -6.82 13.98
CA PRO A 529 2.42 -7.44 15.12
C PRO A 529 3.82 -6.87 15.31
N VAL A 530 4.12 -6.44 16.54
CA VAL A 530 5.45 -6.00 16.98
C VAL A 530 6.00 -7.03 17.95
N VAL A 531 7.33 -7.16 18.00
CA VAL A 531 8.00 -8.04 18.95
C VAL A 531 8.35 -7.21 20.18
N ILE A 532 7.82 -7.61 21.33
CA ILE A 532 8.20 -7.10 22.65
C ILE A 532 8.87 -8.26 23.39
N THR A 533 9.98 -7.98 24.07
CA THR A 533 10.71 -8.97 24.88
C THR A 533 9.79 -9.61 25.92
N GLN A 534 9.65 -10.94 25.90
CA GLN A 534 8.80 -11.66 26.84
C GLN A 534 9.53 -11.88 28.17
N LEU A 535 8.90 -11.44 29.25
CA LEU A 535 9.43 -11.56 30.62
C LEU A 535 9.38 -12.98 31.19
N GLU A 536 8.69 -13.93 30.54
CA GLU A 536 8.68 -15.34 30.97
C GLU A 536 10.07 -16.00 30.87
N GLU A 537 11.01 -15.40 30.12
CA GLU A 537 12.41 -15.81 30.06
C GLU A 537 13.32 -15.12 31.11
N VAL A 538 12.80 -14.14 31.87
CA VAL A 538 13.58 -13.47 32.93
C VAL A 538 13.46 -14.28 34.23
N PRO A 539 14.54 -14.95 34.69
CA PRO A 539 14.48 -15.74 35.92
C PRO A 539 14.16 -14.82 37.10
N ALA A 540 13.14 -15.19 37.88
CA ALA A 540 12.66 -14.39 39.00
C ALA A 540 13.81 -14.00 39.94
N ALA A 541 13.98 -12.69 40.16
CA ALA A 541 15.03 -12.12 41.02
C ALA A 541 14.87 -12.61 42.47
N GLY A 542 15.47 -13.76 42.77
CA GLY A 542 15.23 -14.52 43.99
C GLY A 542 15.57 -16.01 43.88
N SER A 543 15.60 -16.59 42.67
CA SER A 543 16.13 -17.95 42.45
C SER A 543 17.66 -17.95 42.51
N VAL A 544 18.22 -17.78 43.72
CA VAL A 544 19.63 -18.08 43.99
C VAL A 544 19.88 -19.52 43.56
N PRO A 545 20.87 -19.81 42.69
CA PRO A 545 21.21 -21.19 42.37
C PRO A 545 21.65 -21.86 43.68
N GLY A 546 20.81 -22.79 44.16
CA GLY A 546 21.03 -23.46 45.44
C GLY A 546 22.42 -24.08 45.44
N GLY A 547 23.31 -23.52 46.29
CA GLY A 547 24.68 -23.97 46.41
C GLY A 547 24.71 -25.42 46.89
N GLY A 548 24.80 -26.36 45.94
CA GLY A 548 24.99 -27.77 46.20
C GLY A 548 26.36 -27.98 46.84
N GLY A 549 26.40 -27.91 48.17
CA GLY A 549 27.59 -28.20 48.95
C GLY A 549 28.09 -29.62 48.67
N ARG A 550 29.42 -29.75 48.66
CA ARG A 550 30.14 -31.00 48.89
C ARG A 550 30.90 -30.86 50.20
#